data_AF-A0A969GX39-F1
#
_entry.id   AF-A0A969GX39-F1
#
_cell.length_a   1.000
_cell.length_b   1.000
_cell.length_c   1.000
_cell.angle_alpha   90.00
_cell.angle_beta   90.00
_cell.angle_gamma   90.00
#
_symmetry.space_group_name_H-M   'P 1'
#
loop_
_entity.id
_entity.type
_entity.pdbx_description
1 polymer ?
#
loop_
_entity_poly.entity_id
_entity_poly.type
_entity_poly.pdbx_seq_one_letter_code
_entity_poly.pdbx_strand_id
1 'polypeptide(L)' 'MNPSSKLFDHVQDVLRRRHYSYQTEKSYIQWIKRFVAFHQMKSPREMGASEVEAFLALHNGAMKSEEK' A
#
# COMPACT_ATOMS: atom_id res chain seq x y z
N MET A 1 3.98 3.22 -22.42
CA MET A 1 3.09 3.47 -21.26
C MET A 1 2.90 2.16 -20.52
N ASN A 2 3.38 2.07 -19.27
CA ASN A 2 3.30 0.85 -18.46
C ASN A 2 2.02 0.93 -17.60
N PRO A 3 1.03 0.04 -17.75
CA PRO A 3 -0.24 0.13 -17.02
C PRO A 3 -0.08 0.03 -15.49
N SER A 4 1.02 -0.56 -15.00
CA SER A 4 1.39 -0.59 -13.58
C SER A 4 1.74 0.78 -12.98
N SER A 5 2.01 1.80 -13.80
CA SER A 5 2.31 3.15 -13.32
C SER A 5 1.09 3.81 -12.68
N LYS A 6 -0.11 3.61 -13.23
CA LYS A 6 -1.32 4.37 -12.84
C LYS A 6 -1.73 4.21 -11.37
N LEU A 7 -1.55 3.02 -10.78
CA LEU A 7 -1.87 2.78 -9.37
C LEU A 7 -0.90 3.53 -8.45
N PHE A 8 0.39 3.40 -8.71
CA PHE A 8 1.41 4.04 -7.89
C PHE A 8 1.38 5.56 -8.02
N ASP A 9 1.16 6.08 -9.23
CA ASP A 9 0.98 7.51 -9.47
C ASP A 9 -0.17 8.07 -8.62
N HIS A 10 -1.31 7.36 -8.59
CA HIS A 10 -2.46 7.78 -7.77
C HIS A 10 -2.17 7.75 -6.27
N VAL A 11 -1.47 6.71 -5.78
CA VAL A 11 -1.06 6.60 -4.39
C VAL A 11 -0.10 7.74 -4.01
N GLN A 12 0.89 8.03 -4.86
CA GLN A 12 1.83 9.13 -4.65
C GLN A 12 1.11 10.48 -4.57
N ASP A 13 0.15 10.73 -5.46
CA ASP A 13 -0.66 11.96 -5.45
C ASP A 13 -1.50 12.11 -4.18
N VAL A 14 -2.06 11.02 -3.66
CA VAL A 14 -2.79 11.03 -2.39
C VAL A 14 -1.84 11.30 -1.22
N LEU A 15 -0.69 10.62 -1.17
CA LEU A 15 0.28 10.77 -0.08
C LEU A 15 0.88 12.18 -0.04
N ARG A 16 1.20 12.75 -1.20
CA ARG A 16 1.69 14.13 -1.31
C ARG A 16 0.65 15.17 -0.91
N ARG A 17 -0.62 14.97 -1.30
CA ARG A 17 -1.74 15.83 -0.84
C ARG A 17 -1.97 15.76 0.67
N ARG A 18 -1.63 14.64 1.30
CA ARG A 18 -1.64 14.48 2.76
C ARG A 18 -0.36 14.95 3.44
N HIS A 19 0.57 15.56 2.69
CA HIS A 19 1.85 16.05 3.18
C HIS A 19 2.72 14.99 3.86
N TYR A 20 2.57 13.72 3.47
CA TYR A 20 3.49 12.68 3.92
C TYR A 20 4.89 12.92 3.36
N SER A 21 5.89 12.51 4.13
CA SER A 21 7.28 12.60 3.70
C SER A 21 7.55 11.69 2.51
N TYR A 22 8.55 12.03 1.71
CA TYR A 22 9.02 11.18 0.62
C TYR A 22 9.47 9.78 1.10
N GLN A 23 9.99 9.70 2.33
CA GLN A 23 10.35 8.43 2.94
C GLN A 23 9.11 7.58 3.22
N THR A 24 8.04 8.19 3.70
CA THR A 24 6.74 7.54 3.90
C THR A 24 6.14 7.09 2.56
N GLU A 25 6.23 7.92 1.51
CA GLU A 25 5.80 7.57 0.15
C GLU A 25 6.47 6.27 -0.35
N LYS A 26 7.79 6.17 -0.19
CA LYS A 26 8.56 4.98 -0.54
C LYS A 26 8.15 3.75 0.26
N SER A 27 7.98 3.88 1.57
CA SER A 27 7.53 2.80 2.43
C SER A 27 6.18 2.29 1.95
N TYR A 28 5.18 3.16 1.81
CA TYR A 28 3.83 2.77 1.39
C TYR A 28 3.82 2.08 0.01
N ILE A 29 4.60 2.57 -0.96
CA ILE A 29 4.74 1.91 -2.27
C ILE A 29 5.31 0.49 -2.11
N GLN A 30 6.33 0.32 -1.27
CA GLN A 30 6.93 -0.98 -1.02
C GLN A 30 5.93 -1.95 -0.36
N TRP A 31 5.13 -1.47 0.59
CA TRP A 31 4.06 -2.24 1.22
C TRP A 31 2.97 -2.65 0.23
N ILE A 32 2.53 -1.75 -0.64
CA ILE A 32 1.54 -2.05 -1.69
C ILE A 32 2.08 -3.10 -2.67
N LYS A 33 3.35 -3.01 -3.07
CA LYS A 33 3.97 -4.04 -3.92
C LYS A 33 3.98 -5.42 -3.25
N ARG A 34 4.32 -5.47 -1.95
CA ARG A 34 4.30 -6.72 -1.17
C ARG A 34 2.89 -7.27 -1.04
N PHE A 35 1.90 -6.42 -0.80
CA PHE A 35 0.49 -6.80 -0.70
C PHE A 35 -0.03 -7.42 -2.00
N VAL A 36 0.20 -6.77 -3.14
CA VAL A 36 -0.22 -7.28 -4.46
C VAL A 36 0.48 -8.59 -4.81
N ALA A 37 1.77 -8.72 -4.46
CA ALA A 37 2.52 -9.96 -4.67
C ALA A 37 2.01 -11.09 -3.77
N PHE A 38 1.70 -10.81 -2.50
CA PHE A 38 1.20 -11.78 -1.54
C PHE A 38 -0.15 -12.38 -1.97
N HIS A 39 -1.03 -11.57 -2.56
CA HIS A 39 -2.35 -11.99 -3.02
C HIS A 39 -2.39 -12.51 -4.48
N GLN A 40 -1.24 -12.90 -5.03
CA GLN A 40 -1.11 -13.51 -6.37
C GLN A 40 -1.77 -12.72 -7.51
N MET A 41 -1.69 -11.37 -7.48
CA MET A 41 -2.33 -10.51 -8.49
C MET A 41 -3.86 -10.63 -8.56
N LYS A 42 -4.53 -11.11 -7.49
CA LYS A 42 -5.98 -10.92 -7.37
C LYS A 42 -6.32 -9.44 -7.49
N SER A 43 -7.47 -9.17 -8.13
CA SER A 43 -7.89 -7.79 -8.37
C SER A 43 -8.05 -7.06 -7.04
N PRO A 44 -7.40 -5.90 -6.81
CA PRO A 44 -7.57 -5.09 -5.60
C PRO A 44 -9.01 -4.65 -5.35
N ARG A 45 -9.89 -4.78 -6.36
CA ARG A 45 -11.32 -4.48 -6.26
C ARG A 45 -12.12 -5.60 -5.58
N GLU A 46 -11.57 -6.81 -5.52
CA GLU A 46 -12.15 -7.98 -4.87
C GLU A 46 -11.55 -8.21 -3.47
N MET A 47 -10.53 -7.43 -3.10
CA MET A 47 -9.85 -7.52 -1.82
C MET A 47 -10.33 -6.37 -0.92
N GLY A 48 -10.90 -6.73 0.22
CA GLY A 48 -11.49 -5.81 1.18
C GLY A 48 -10.64 -5.68 2.44
N ALA A 49 -11.28 -5.26 3.53
CA ALA A 49 -10.63 -5.11 4.83
C ALA A 49 -9.99 -6.42 5.33
N SER A 50 -10.59 -7.58 5.07
CA SER A 50 -10.11 -8.88 5.54
C SER A 50 -8.76 -9.29 4.92
N GLU A 51 -8.54 -9.02 3.64
CA GLU A 51 -7.25 -9.30 2.98
C GLU A 51 -6.16 -8.34 3.45
N VAL A 52 -6.53 -7.08 3.73
CA VAL A 52 -5.64 -6.08 4.33
C VAL A 52 -5.27 -6.51 5.74
N GLU A 53 -6.24 -6.91 6.57
CA GLU A 53 -6.02 -7.42 7.92
C GLU A 53 -5.17 -8.70 7.92
N ALA A 54 -5.38 -9.63 6.99
CA ALA A 54 -4.58 -10.85 6.89
C ALA A 54 -3.12 -10.56 6.51
N PHE A 55 -2.91 -9.64 5.57
CA PHE A 55 -1.56 -9.19 5.20
C PHE A 55 -0.90 -8.43 6.34
N LEU A 56 -1.65 -7.54 7.01
CA LEU A 56 -1.18 -6.82 8.18
C LEU A 56 -0.90 -7.79 9.33
N ALA A 57 -1.72 -8.79 9.62
CA ALA A 57 -1.45 -9.78 10.68
C ALA A 57 -0.15 -10.57 10.44
N LEU A 58 0.20 -10.85 9.17
CA LEU A 58 1.45 -11.50 8.81
C LEU A 58 2.66 -10.55 8.85
N HIS A 59 2.45 -9.23 8.66
CA HIS A 59 3.51 -8.24 8.47
C HIS A 59 3.59 -7.16 9.59
N ASN A 60 2.66 -7.17 10.56
CA ASN A 60 2.48 -6.21 11.67
C ASN A 60 3.47 -6.42 12.83
N GLY A 61 4.76 -6.38 12.51
CA GLY A 61 5.74 -5.93 13.50
C GLY A 61 5.80 -4.41 13.65
N ALA A 62 5.40 -3.64 12.63
CA ALA A 62 5.95 -2.29 12.44
C ALA A 62 4.97 -1.10 12.27
N MET A 63 3.65 -1.32 12.15
CA MET A 63 2.71 -0.25 11.73
C MET A 63 1.82 0.34 12.83
N LYS A 64 2.02 -0.03 14.10
CA LYS A 64 1.24 0.50 15.24
C LYS A 64 1.56 1.97 15.62
N SER A 65 2.45 2.68 14.92
CA SER A 65 3.06 3.90 15.47
C SER A 65 2.75 5.23 14.76
N GLU A 66 1.85 5.29 13.77
CA GLU A 66 1.51 6.56 13.11
C GLU A 66 0.00 6.74 12.97
N GLU A 67 -0.71 6.73 14.10
CA GLU A 67 -1.99 7.42 14.23
C GLU A 67 -1.81 8.51 15.28
N LYS A 68 -1.56 9.74 14.81
CA LYS A 68 -1.67 10.95 15.61
C LYS A 68 -2.28 12.05 14.76
#